data_AF-A0A496USV8-F1
#
_entry.id   AF-A0A496USV8-F1
#
_cell.length_a   1.000
_cell.length_b   1.000
_cell.length_c   1.000
_cell.angle_alpha   90.00
_cell.angle_beta   90.00
_cell.angle_gamma   90.00
#
_symmetry.space_group_name_H-M   'P 1'
#
loop_
_entity.id
_entity.type
_entity.pdbx_description
1 polymer ?
#
loop_
_entity_poly.entity_id
_entity_poly.type
_entity_poly.pdbx_seq_one_letter_code
_entity_poly.pdbx_strand_id
1 'polypeptide(L)'
;MLNRSEDAELLAMFKIEGVALDSLNILNKNKTALDKLQTGEIAGMNGSIANQPFTLQKMGVPVRLIRPEDYGIDYIGDSLFTSEHERKENPRRVGAVRDAVLKGWRYALDNPNETITYILANYETGKTREQLLFEAAALRSIILPDLIDLGHVSHGRLGR
;
A
#
# COMPACT_ATOMS: atom_id res chain seq x y z
N MET A 1 8.01 -15.38 2.04
CA MET A 1 8.75 -14.61 1.01
C MET A 1 8.50 -13.13 1.18
N LEU A 2 9.55 -12.33 1.35
CA LEU A 2 9.43 -10.88 1.59
C LEU A 2 10.13 -10.08 0.49
N ASN A 3 9.57 -8.93 0.14
CA ASN A 3 10.26 -7.93 -0.67
C ASN A 3 11.20 -7.12 0.23
N ARG A 4 12.51 -7.17 -0.02
CA ARG A 4 13.55 -6.55 0.84
C ARG A 4 13.40 -5.02 0.97
N SER A 5 12.78 -4.36 -0.01
CA SER A 5 12.52 -2.92 0.06
C SER A 5 11.32 -2.55 0.93
N GLU A 6 10.54 -3.54 1.40
CA GLU A 6 9.24 -3.37 2.06
C GLU A 6 9.08 -4.36 3.24
N ASP A 7 10.19 -4.86 3.81
CA ASP A 7 10.14 -5.88 4.86
C ASP A 7 10.34 -5.32 6.28
N ALA A 8 10.81 -4.08 6.43
CA ALA A 8 11.15 -3.49 7.72
C ALA A 8 10.00 -3.56 8.73
N GLU A 9 8.77 -3.22 8.31
CA GLU A 9 7.58 -3.28 9.17
C GLU A 9 7.27 -4.71 9.63
N LEU A 10 7.41 -5.69 8.73
CA LEU A 10 7.17 -7.10 9.06
C LEU A 10 8.26 -7.67 9.97
N LEU A 11 9.52 -7.30 9.73
CA LEU A 11 10.64 -7.68 10.61
C LEU A 11 10.48 -7.08 12.01
N ALA A 12 10.05 -5.82 12.09
CA ALA A 12 9.72 -5.18 13.36
C ALA A 12 8.57 -5.90 14.07
N MET A 13 7.52 -6.26 13.34
CA MET A 13 6.36 -7.00 13.88
C MET A 13 6.79 -8.34 14.48
N PHE A 14 7.58 -9.12 13.75
CA PHE A 14 8.13 -10.39 14.26
C PHE A 14 8.93 -10.18 15.55
N LYS A 15 9.77 -9.14 15.59
CA LYS A 15 10.59 -8.84 16.76
C LYS A 15 9.76 -8.42 17.98
N ILE A 16 8.70 -7.64 17.79
CA ILE A 16 7.77 -7.24 18.87
C ILE A 16 7.09 -8.47 19.47
N GLU A 17 6.67 -9.42 18.63
CA GLU A 17 6.05 -10.68 19.04
C GLU A 17 7.07 -11.72 19.57
N GLY A 18 8.34 -11.35 19.74
CA GLY A 18 9.38 -12.24 20.28
C GLY A 18 9.84 -13.33 19.31
N VAL A 19 9.52 -13.22 18.01
CA VAL A 19 9.98 -14.15 16.98
C VAL A 19 11.42 -13.81 16.62
N ALA A 20 12.33 -14.75 16.87
CA ALA A 20 13.73 -14.61 16.54
C ALA A 20 13.90 -14.66 15.01
N LEU A 21 14.43 -13.59 14.40
CA LEU A 21 14.50 -13.49 12.93
C LEU A 21 15.42 -14.54 12.28
N ASP A 22 16.41 -15.03 13.01
CA ASP A 22 17.30 -16.13 12.60
C ASP A 22 16.59 -17.49 12.57
N SER A 23 15.48 -17.64 13.30
CA SER A 23 14.61 -18.82 13.21
C SER A 23 13.74 -18.83 11.95
N LEU A 24 13.65 -17.71 11.23
CA LEU A 24 12.84 -17.57 10.02
C LEU A 24 13.66 -17.83 8.76
N ASN A 25 13.16 -18.72 7.88
CA ASN A 25 13.68 -18.85 6.52
C ASN A 25 13.08 -17.77 5.60
N ILE A 26 13.66 -16.57 5.62
CA ILE A 26 13.19 -15.44 4.82
C ILE A 26 13.74 -15.53 3.39
N LEU A 27 12.88 -15.98 2.48
CA LEU A 27 13.14 -16.01 1.05
C LEU A 27 12.81 -14.65 0.41
N ASN A 28 13.64 -14.19 -0.55
CA ASN A 28 13.34 -13.01 -1.36
C ASN A 28 12.09 -13.26 -2.23
N LYS A 29 11.14 -12.34 -2.19
CA LYS A 29 9.93 -12.42 -3.02
C LYS A 29 10.26 -12.25 -4.50
N ASN A 30 9.63 -13.06 -5.34
CA ASN A 30 9.77 -13.02 -6.79
C ASN A 30 8.41 -13.37 -7.45
N LYS A 31 8.42 -13.57 -8.77
CA LYS A 31 7.21 -13.83 -9.56
C LYS A 31 6.49 -15.14 -9.21
N THR A 32 7.16 -16.10 -8.54
CA THR A 32 6.55 -17.40 -8.18
C THR A 32 5.96 -17.42 -6.77
N ALA A 33 5.96 -16.30 -6.06
CA ALA A 33 5.52 -16.25 -4.66
C ALA A 33 4.05 -16.68 -4.47
N LEU A 34 3.16 -16.32 -5.40
CA LEU A 34 1.75 -16.72 -5.35
C LEU A 34 1.60 -18.24 -5.53
N ASP A 35 2.27 -18.81 -6.53
CA ASP A 35 2.25 -20.25 -6.80
C ASP A 35 2.81 -21.03 -5.61
N LYS A 36 3.93 -20.57 -5.04
CA LYS A 36 4.55 -21.17 -3.86
C LYS A 36 3.67 -21.10 -2.62
N LEU A 37 2.88 -20.03 -2.48
CA LEU A 37 1.90 -19.93 -1.40
C LEU A 37 0.76 -20.93 -1.62
N GLN A 38 0.30 -21.08 -2.86
CA GLN A 38 -0.75 -22.04 -3.24
C GLN A 38 -0.31 -23.49 -3.04
N THR A 39 0.94 -23.84 -3.37
CA THR A 39 1.48 -25.20 -3.20
C THR A 39 1.89 -25.51 -1.76
N GLY A 40 1.95 -24.50 -0.88
CA GLY A 40 2.41 -24.65 0.51
C GLY A 40 3.92 -24.70 0.67
N GLU A 41 4.70 -24.40 -0.39
CA GLU A 41 6.17 -24.27 -0.31
C GLU A 41 6.62 -23.12 0.59
N ILE A 42 5.76 -22.11 0.79
CA ILE A 42 5.99 -21.01 1.72
C ILE A 42 4.79 -20.85 2.65
N ALA A 43 5.04 -20.46 3.90
CA ALA A 43 4.00 -20.21 4.90
C ALA A 43 3.33 -18.83 4.77
N GLY A 44 3.95 -17.89 4.05
CA GLY A 44 3.43 -16.54 3.91
C GLY A 44 4.29 -15.64 3.02
N MET A 45 3.72 -14.52 2.60
CA MET A 45 4.40 -13.50 1.82
C MET A 45 3.86 -12.11 2.14
N ASN A 46 4.69 -11.07 1.98
CA ASN A 46 4.20 -9.71 2.04
C ASN A 46 3.38 -9.35 0.78
N GLY A 47 2.48 -8.39 0.90
CA GLY A 47 1.63 -7.93 -0.18
C GLY A 47 0.84 -6.69 0.21
N SER A 48 0.35 -6.00 -0.81
CA SER A 48 -0.61 -4.90 -0.67
C SER A 48 -2.01 -5.48 -0.47
N ILE A 49 -2.72 -4.96 0.54
CA ILE A 49 -4.13 -5.30 0.81
C ILE A 49 -5.04 -5.04 -0.39
N ALA A 50 -4.68 -4.09 -1.26
CA ALA A 50 -5.42 -3.76 -2.46
C ALA A 50 -5.20 -4.75 -3.61
N ASN A 51 -4.12 -5.54 -3.61
CA ASN A 51 -3.74 -6.37 -4.76
C ASN A 51 -3.81 -7.88 -4.48
N GLN A 52 -2.97 -8.37 -3.57
CA GLN A 52 -2.78 -9.81 -3.38
C GLN A 52 -4.04 -10.57 -2.97
N PRO A 53 -4.90 -10.04 -2.07
CA PRO A 53 -6.12 -10.75 -1.68
C PRO A 53 -7.06 -11.03 -2.85
N PHE A 54 -7.20 -10.10 -3.81
CA PHE A 54 -8.01 -10.30 -5.01
C PHE A 54 -7.51 -11.50 -5.84
N THR A 55 -6.21 -11.53 -6.14
CA THR A 55 -5.62 -12.61 -6.92
C THR A 55 -5.75 -13.96 -6.22
N LEU A 56 -5.47 -14.01 -4.92
CA LEU A 56 -5.55 -15.24 -4.13
C LEU A 56 -6.98 -15.77 -4.02
N GLN A 57 -7.97 -14.87 -3.87
CA GLN A 57 -9.38 -15.24 -3.90
C GLN A 57 -9.78 -15.84 -5.25
N LYS A 58 -9.33 -15.25 -6.38
CA LYS A 58 -9.58 -15.80 -7.72
C LYS A 58 -8.92 -17.15 -7.95
N MET A 59 -7.78 -17.41 -7.31
CA MET A 59 -7.08 -18.69 -7.32
C MET A 59 -7.71 -19.74 -6.37
N GLY A 60 -8.71 -19.36 -5.56
CA GLY A 60 -9.31 -20.24 -4.56
C GLY A 60 -8.40 -20.54 -3.38
N VAL A 61 -7.39 -19.70 -3.12
CA VAL A 61 -6.44 -19.87 -2.02
C VAL A 61 -6.92 -19.09 -0.81
N PRO A 62 -7.42 -19.75 0.25
CA PRO A 62 -7.80 -19.06 1.48
C PRO A 62 -6.54 -18.53 2.16
N VAL A 63 -6.56 -17.24 2.51
CA VAL A 63 -5.45 -16.61 3.22
C VAL A 63 -5.94 -15.82 4.42
N ARG A 64 -5.07 -15.73 5.42
CA ARG A 64 -5.25 -14.83 6.55
C ARG A 64 -4.34 -13.62 6.36
N LEU A 65 -4.91 -12.43 6.53
CA LEU A 65 -4.14 -11.20 6.54
C LEU A 65 -3.55 -10.99 7.94
N ILE A 66 -2.27 -10.66 7.98
CA ILE A 66 -1.54 -10.24 9.17
C ILE A 66 -0.97 -8.88 8.83
N ARG A 67 -1.33 -7.85 9.61
CA ARG A 67 -1.02 -6.46 9.28
C ARG A 67 -0.14 -5.87 10.40
N PRO A 68 1.01 -5.27 10.09
CA PRO A 68 1.86 -4.61 11.10
C PRO A 68 1.10 -3.57 11.95
N GLU A 69 0.09 -2.90 11.38
CA GLU A 69 -0.76 -1.93 12.08
C GLU A 69 -1.49 -2.54 13.30
N ASP A 70 -1.87 -3.82 13.24
CA ASP A 70 -2.51 -4.54 14.35
C ASP A 70 -1.54 -4.78 15.53
N TYR A 71 -0.24 -4.59 15.31
CA TYR A 71 0.85 -4.74 16.26
C TYR A 71 1.50 -3.39 16.65
N GLY A 72 0.82 -2.29 16.35
CA GLY A 72 1.29 -0.93 16.68
C GLY A 72 2.36 -0.39 15.73
N ILE A 73 2.60 -1.03 14.60
CA ILE A 73 3.53 -0.56 13.56
C ILE A 73 2.71 0.12 12.46
N ASP A 74 2.54 1.43 12.59
CA ASP A 74 1.82 2.28 11.63
C ASP A 74 2.80 3.29 10.99
N TYR A 75 3.48 2.85 9.94
CA TYR A 75 4.46 3.66 9.21
C TYR A 75 3.82 4.41 8.04
N ILE A 76 4.36 5.59 7.71
CA ILE A 76 3.87 6.37 6.58
C ILE A 76 4.35 5.70 5.29
N GLY A 77 3.44 5.06 4.56
CA GLY A 77 3.74 4.43 3.28
C GLY A 77 4.02 5.47 2.18
N ASP A 78 3.09 5.63 1.24
CA ASP A 78 3.29 6.52 0.10
C ASP A 78 3.25 8.00 0.50
N SER A 79 4.32 8.74 0.15
CA SER A 79 4.47 10.17 0.46
C SER A 79 4.87 10.97 -0.77
N LEU A 80 4.25 12.13 -0.96
CA LEU A 80 4.69 13.15 -1.92
C LEU A 80 5.73 14.05 -1.25
N PHE A 81 6.94 14.11 -1.81
CA PHE A 81 8.02 14.95 -1.31
C PHE A 81 8.63 15.82 -2.42
N THR A 82 9.33 16.88 -2.01
CA THR A 82 10.11 17.75 -2.91
C THR A 82 11.40 18.16 -2.23
N SER A 83 12.33 18.75 -2.98
CA SER A 83 13.59 19.23 -2.42
C SER A 83 13.39 20.48 -1.56
N GLU A 84 14.26 20.67 -0.56
CA GLU A 84 14.28 21.90 0.24
C GLU A 84 14.53 23.15 -0.61
N HIS A 85 15.33 23.03 -1.66
CA HIS A 85 15.58 24.11 -2.60
C HIS A 85 14.28 24.52 -3.31
N GLU A 86 13.52 23.56 -3.83
CA GLU A 86 12.24 23.82 -4.50
C GLU A 86 11.21 24.45 -3.55
N ARG A 87 11.16 23.98 -2.30
CA ARG A 87 10.28 24.54 -1.27
C ARG A 87 10.62 25.99 -0.93
N LYS A 88 11.91 26.35 -0.89
CA LYS A 88 12.38 27.70 -0.55
C LYS A 88 12.25 28.68 -1.71
N GLU A 89 12.68 28.28 -2.90
CA GLU A 89 12.71 29.17 -4.07
C GLU A 89 11.34 29.28 -4.75
N ASN A 90 10.51 28.23 -4.69
CA ASN A 90 9.24 28.16 -5.41
C ASN A 90 8.04 27.73 -4.54
N PRO A 91 7.81 28.35 -3.37
CA PRO A 91 6.80 27.90 -2.40
C PRO A 91 5.38 27.89 -2.97
N ARG A 92 5.03 28.85 -3.85
CA ARG A 92 3.72 28.88 -4.52
C ARG A 92 3.51 27.69 -5.45
N ARG A 93 4.56 27.26 -6.16
CA ARG A 93 4.48 26.10 -7.06
C ARG A 93 4.31 24.81 -6.25
N VAL A 94 5.06 24.67 -5.15
CA VAL A 94 4.90 23.55 -4.22
C VAL A 94 3.47 23.49 -3.66
N GLY A 95 2.93 24.62 -3.20
CA GLY A 95 1.53 24.70 -2.75
C GLY A 95 0.54 24.29 -3.83
N ALA A 96 0.70 24.81 -5.06
CA ALA A 96 -0.19 24.49 -6.18
C ALA A 96 -0.16 23.00 -6.56
N VAL A 97 1.02 22.36 -6.57
CA VAL A 97 1.16 20.92 -6.84
C VAL A 97 0.49 20.10 -5.74
N ARG A 98 0.74 20.43 -4.47
CA ARG A 98 0.09 19.75 -3.34
C ARG A 98 -1.43 19.84 -3.45
N ASP A 99 -1.96 21.02 -3.69
CA ASP A 99 -3.40 21.24 -3.78
C ASP A 99 -4.01 20.52 -5.00
N ALA A 100 -3.29 20.46 -6.12
CA ALA A 100 -3.71 19.71 -7.31
C ALA A 100 -3.76 18.19 -7.05
N VAL A 101 -2.74 17.65 -6.37
CA VAL A 101 -2.69 16.22 -6.01
C VAL A 101 -3.82 15.86 -5.05
N LEU A 102 -4.07 16.68 -4.02
CA LEU A 102 -5.17 16.45 -3.08
C LEU A 102 -6.55 16.51 -3.76
N LYS A 103 -6.74 17.45 -4.69
CA LYS A 103 -7.97 17.51 -5.52
C LYS A 103 -8.13 16.25 -6.36
N GLY A 104 -7.05 15.77 -7.00
CA GLY A 104 -7.05 14.54 -7.79
C GLY A 104 -7.42 13.31 -6.96
N TRP A 105 -6.84 13.16 -5.77
CA TRP A 105 -7.18 12.07 -4.85
C TRP A 105 -8.63 12.12 -4.39
N ARG A 106 -9.13 13.29 -3.98
CA ARG A 106 -10.54 13.47 -3.60
C ARG A 106 -11.45 13.05 -4.75
N TYR A 107 -11.20 13.56 -5.95
CA TYR A 107 -11.97 13.22 -7.14
C TYR A 107 -11.97 11.72 -7.42
N ALA A 108 -10.80 11.08 -7.37
CA ALA A 108 -10.65 9.66 -7.63
C ALA A 108 -11.44 8.79 -6.64
N LEU A 109 -11.42 9.16 -5.36
CA LEU A 109 -12.13 8.46 -4.29
C LEU A 109 -13.65 8.65 -4.36
N ASP A 110 -14.11 9.82 -4.81
CA ASP A 110 -15.53 10.14 -4.95
C ASP A 110 -16.12 9.60 -6.27
N ASN A 111 -15.28 9.42 -7.29
CA ASN A 111 -15.67 8.98 -8.64
C ASN A 111 -14.88 7.74 -9.10
N PRO A 112 -14.92 6.61 -8.36
CA PRO A 112 -14.07 5.45 -8.65
C PRO A 112 -14.39 4.84 -10.01
N ASN A 113 -15.66 4.77 -10.41
CA ASN A 113 -16.04 4.17 -11.69
C ASN A 113 -15.50 4.93 -12.90
N GLU A 114 -15.59 6.26 -12.88
CA GLU A 114 -15.07 7.11 -13.95
C GLU A 114 -13.54 7.07 -13.96
N THR A 115 -12.92 7.18 -12.80
CA THR A 115 -11.46 7.11 -12.64
C THR A 115 -10.91 5.79 -13.17
N ILE A 116 -11.56 4.66 -12.87
CA ILE A 116 -11.18 3.34 -13.39
C ILE A 116 -11.34 3.27 -14.91
N THR A 117 -12.42 3.83 -15.47
CA THR A 117 -12.59 3.92 -16.93
C THR A 117 -11.45 4.72 -17.55
N TYR A 118 -11.11 5.86 -16.98
CA TYR A 118 -9.98 6.68 -17.44
C TYR A 118 -8.66 5.91 -17.36
N ILE A 119 -8.40 5.24 -16.24
CA ILE A 119 -7.17 4.47 -16.04
C ILE A 119 -7.03 3.37 -17.10
N LEU A 120 -8.09 2.60 -17.34
CA LEU A 120 -8.09 1.51 -18.33
C LEU A 120 -7.93 2.00 -19.76
N ALA A 121 -8.39 3.22 -20.07
CA ALA A 121 -8.28 3.80 -21.41
C ALA A 121 -6.91 4.44 -21.69
N ASN A 122 -6.19 4.90 -20.65
CA ASN A 122 -5.00 5.73 -20.81
C ASN A 122 -3.69 5.10 -20.30
N TYR A 123 -3.75 4.00 -19.55
CA TYR A 123 -2.57 3.36 -18.97
C TYR A 123 -2.58 1.83 -19.15
N GLU A 124 -1.41 1.27 -19.45
CA GLU A 124 -1.19 -0.17 -19.46
C GLU A 124 -1.08 -0.70 -18.03
N THR A 125 -2.22 -1.09 -17.45
CA THR A 125 -2.26 -1.59 -16.07
C THR A 125 -2.02 -3.09 -15.97
N GLY A 126 -2.37 -3.85 -17.01
CA GLY A 126 -2.48 -5.32 -16.94
C GLY A 126 -3.60 -5.81 -16.01
N LYS A 127 -4.50 -4.92 -15.56
CA LYS A 127 -5.54 -5.20 -14.57
C LYS A 127 -6.93 -5.13 -15.20
N THR A 128 -7.86 -5.93 -14.66
CA THR A 128 -9.26 -5.87 -15.07
C THR A 128 -10.00 -4.76 -14.32
N ARG A 129 -11.15 -4.33 -14.85
CA ARG A 129 -12.05 -3.39 -14.15
C ARG A 129 -12.45 -3.92 -12.76
N GLU A 130 -12.70 -5.21 -12.66
CA GLU A 130 -13.05 -5.87 -11.40
C GLU A 130 -11.93 -5.74 -10.36
N GLN A 131 -10.68 -5.99 -10.78
CA GLN A 131 -9.52 -5.84 -9.91
C GLN A 131 -9.34 -4.39 -9.45
N LEU A 132 -9.52 -3.42 -10.34
CA LEU A 132 -9.40 -2.00 -9.99
C LEU A 132 -10.53 -1.52 -9.06
N LEU A 133 -11.74 -2.09 -9.19
CA LEU A 133 -12.83 -1.83 -8.24
C LEU A 133 -12.51 -2.40 -6.86
N PHE A 134 -11.93 -3.60 -6.80
CA PHE A 134 -11.45 -4.19 -5.56
C PHE A 134 -10.37 -3.31 -4.92
N GLU A 135 -9.39 -2.86 -5.70
CA GLU A 135 -8.33 -1.94 -5.24
C GLU A 135 -8.90 -0.65 -4.68
N ALA A 136 -9.83 -0.01 -5.40
CA ALA A 136 -10.46 1.23 -4.95
C ALA A 136 -11.19 1.05 -3.60
N ALA A 137 -11.91 -0.06 -3.42
CA ALA A 137 -12.59 -0.36 -2.16
C ALA A 137 -11.61 -0.60 -1.00
N ALA A 138 -10.56 -1.39 -1.24
CA ALA A 138 -9.54 -1.69 -0.24
C ALA A 138 -8.71 -0.45 0.15
N LEU A 139 -8.38 0.42 -0.82
CA LEU A 139 -7.70 1.69 -0.54
C LEU A 139 -8.59 2.64 0.25
N ARG A 140 -9.89 2.74 -0.10
CA ARG A 140 -10.82 3.59 0.65
C ARG A 140 -10.93 3.18 2.12
N SER A 141 -10.87 1.89 2.44
CA SER A 141 -10.97 1.41 3.83
C SER A 141 -9.74 1.71 4.69
N ILE A 142 -8.58 1.99 4.08
CA ILE A 142 -7.35 2.37 4.82
C ILE A 142 -7.08 3.88 4.76
N ILE A 143 -7.54 4.58 3.72
CA ILE A 143 -7.42 6.05 3.61
C ILE A 143 -8.43 6.75 4.54
N LEU A 144 -9.62 6.17 4.72
CA LEU A 144 -10.70 6.73 5.55
C LEU A 144 -11.04 8.20 5.20
N PRO A 145 -11.30 8.53 3.92
CA PRO A 145 -11.40 9.92 3.43
C PRO A 145 -12.59 10.72 3.97
N ASP A 146 -13.54 10.05 4.62
CA ASP A 146 -14.71 10.64 5.27
C ASP A 146 -14.44 10.99 6.75
N LEU A 147 -13.34 10.47 7.32
CA LEU A 147 -12.95 10.66 8.72
C LEU A 147 -11.66 11.48 8.87
N ILE A 148 -10.73 11.32 7.93
CA ILE A 148 -9.40 11.95 7.96
C ILE A 148 -9.23 12.80 6.70
N ASP A 149 -8.77 14.04 6.88
CA ASP A 149 -8.46 14.92 5.76
C ASP A 149 -7.33 14.31 4.91
N LEU A 150 -7.52 14.30 3.59
CA LEU A 150 -6.48 13.87 2.66
C LEU A 150 -5.22 14.72 2.84
N GLY A 151 -4.07 14.06 2.95
CA GLY A 151 -2.78 14.71 3.21
C GLY A 151 -2.53 15.05 4.67
N HIS A 152 -3.43 14.69 5.59
CA HIS A 152 -3.16 14.81 7.02
C HIS A 152 -2.01 13.88 7.43
N VAL A 153 -1.03 14.43 8.15
CA VAL A 153 0.05 13.68 8.78
C VAL A 153 0.05 13.99 10.26
N SER A 154 -0.08 12.96 11.09
CA SER A 154 0.02 13.12 12.54
C SER A 154 1.45 13.48 12.92
N HIS A 155 1.64 14.60 13.62
CA HIS A 155 2.96 15.09 14.05
C HIS A 155 3.73 14.06 14.90
N GLY A 156 3.02 13.22 15.66
CA GLY A 156 3.64 12.13 16.44
C GLY A 156 4.32 11.06 15.59
N ARG A 157 4.01 10.98 14.29
CA ARG A 157 4.56 9.99 13.34
C ARG A 157 5.82 10.46 12.61
N LEU A 158 6.13 11.76 12.63
CA LEU A 158 7.26 12.33 11.90
C LEU A 158 8.60 12.23 12.66
N GLY A 159 8.61 11.60 13.83
CA GLY A 159 9.76 11.60 14.72
C GLY A 159 10.04 12.98 15.31
N ARG A 160 10.86 13.03 16.37
CA ARG A 160 11.47 14.26 16.86
C ARG A 160 12.92 14.31 16.43
#